data_AF-A0A922LNH8-F1
#
_entry.id   AF-A0A922LNH8-F1
#
_cell.length_a   1.000
_cell.length_b   1.000
_cell.length_c   1.000
_cell.angle_alpha   90.00
_cell.angle_beta   90.00
_cell.angle_gamma   90.00
#
_symmetry.space_group_name_H-M   'P 1'
#
loop_
_entity.id
_entity.type
_entity.pdbx_description
1 polymer ?
#
loop_
_entity_poly.entity_id
_entity_poly.type
_entity_poly.pdbx_seq_one_letter_code
_entity_poly.pdbx_strand_id
1 'polypeptide(L)'
;MGNKSKVESLTVCDITDASISKQNSFDEPSSSFVTPHSSAPPLSTVVQPEDEIRLVEFLKVHGFRWYQVVIFLISIISYLADIASDAYLVYTYYIQEDYYWSSLTMIFMVVPALLMSSFSLAWYFIDYKVRVDPPRSYRAWTFRLLFHGLQLAPLVRAADAIYYGIASRQPGLSLRVAAQYTQLMLYEDADCAMLRLIECFTESAPQLLLQLYIILTQPYPAPKFQSMFLS
;
A
#
# COMPACT_ATOMS: atom_id res chain seq x y z
N MET A 1 18.96 57.42 -4.99
CA MET A 1 18.84 56.05 -5.53
C MET A 1 18.63 55.08 -4.36
N GLY A 2 17.47 54.45 -4.28
CA GLY A 2 17.19 53.40 -3.29
C GLY A 2 16.28 52.35 -3.91
N ASN A 3 16.86 51.20 -4.27
CA ASN A 3 16.17 50.11 -4.95
C ASN A 3 15.48 49.22 -3.89
N LYS A 4 14.15 49.04 -3.97
CA LYS A 4 13.40 48.08 -3.14
C LYS A 4 13.07 46.85 -3.98
N SER A 5 13.59 45.71 -3.54
CA SER A 5 13.29 44.36 -4.00
C SER A 5 11.81 44.02 -3.82
N LYS A 6 11.15 43.58 -4.90
CA LYS A 6 9.88 42.85 -4.86
C LYS A 6 10.13 41.42 -5.32
N VAL A 7 9.98 40.49 -4.38
CA VAL A 7 9.98 39.04 -4.60
C VAL A 7 8.61 38.67 -5.17
N GLU A 8 8.56 38.14 -6.40
CA GLU A 8 7.35 37.52 -6.95
C GLU A 8 7.36 36.03 -6.63
N SER A 9 6.45 35.64 -5.75
CA SER A 9 6.08 34.26 -5.46
C SER A 9 5.13 33.79 -6.55
N LEU A 10 5.59 32.89 -7.42
CA LEU A 10 4.78 32.20 -8.42
C LEU A 10 3.80 31.24 -7.72
N THR A 11 2.51 31.57 -7.78
CA THR A 11 1.42 30.80 -7.17
C THR A 11 1.09 29.56 -8.01
N VAL A 12 1.06 28.41 -7.34
CA VAL A 12 0.82 27.05 -7.88
C VAL A 12 -0.67 26.78 -8.20
N CYS A 13 -1.56 27.77 -8.08
CA CYS A 13 -3.01 27.56 -8.17
C CYS A 13 -3.59 27.55 -9.60
N ASP A 14 -2.88 28.05 -10.61
CA ASP A 14 -3.49 28.30 -11.93
C ASP A 14 -3.49 27.10 -12.89
N ILE A 15 -2.85 25.97 -12.54
CA ILE A 15 -2.69 24.85 -13.48
C ILE A 15 -3.86 23.84 -13.41
N THR A 16 -4.65 23.84 -12.34
CA THR A 16 -5.64 22.78 -12.09
C THR A 16 -6.94 22.94 -12.89
N ASP A 17 -7.30 24.15 -13.31
CA ASP A 17 -8.61 24.42 -13.93
C ASP A 17 -8.63 24.18 -15.45
N ALA A 18 -7.47 24.16 -16.11
CA ALA A 18 -7.39 24.01 -17.57
C ALA A 18 -7.61 22.57 -18.07
N SER A 19 -7.45 21.56 -17.21
CA SER A 19 -7.54 20.14 -17.60
C SER A 19 -8.94 19.54 -17.51
N ILE A 20 -9.91 20.21 -16.87
CA ILE A 20 -11.25 19.66 -16.61
C ILE A 20 -12.24 20.00 -17.74
N SER A 21 -11.95 20.97 -18.60
CA SER A 21 -12.93 21.49 -19.56
C SER A 21 -13.06 20.72 -20.89
N LYS A 22 -12.32 19.62 -21.11
CA LYS A 22 -12.20 18.99 -22.45
C LYS A 22 -12.89 17.64 -22.67
N GLN A 23 -13.67 17.11 -21.72
CA GLN A 23 -14.06 15.69 -21.79
C GLN A 23 -15.55 15.36 -21.99
N ASN A 24 -16.42 16.32 -22.30
CA ASN A 24 -17.82 16.03 -22.62
C ASN A 24 -18.18 16.41 -24.07
N SER A 25 -17.96 15.48 -24.99
CA SER A 25 -18.63 15.47 -26.30
C SER A 25 -18.78 14.04 -26.81
N PHE A 26 -19.96 13.46 -26.65
CA PHE A 26 -20.46 12.37 -27.48
C PHE A 26 -21.99 12.49 -27.57
N ASP A 27 -22.49 12.57 -28.81
CA ASP A 27 -23.85 12.90 -29.23
C ASP A 27 -24.82 11.67 -29.26
N GLU A 28 -26.11 11.98 -29.50
CA GLU A 28 -27.26 11.17 -30.02
C GLU A 28 -28.35 10.65 -29.02
N PRO A 29 -29.64 10.50 -29.41
CA PRO A 29 -30.60 11.61 -29.48
C PRO A 29 -31.96 11.38 -28.76
N SER A 30 -32.68 12.49 -28.54
CA SER A 30 -34.13 12.72 -28.48
C SER A 30 -35.12 11.58 -28.14
N SER A 31 -35.78 11.69 -26.98
CA SER A 31 -37.20 11.36 -26.84
C SER A 31 -37.85 12.18 -25.71
N SER A 32 -38.97 12.79 -26.04
CA SER A 32 -39.72 13.80 -25.31
C SER A 32 -40.59 13.23 -24.18
N PHE A 33 -40.51 13.83 -22.98
CA PHE A 33 -41.66 13.93 -22.09
C PHE A 33 -41.50 15.14 -21.16
N VAL A 34 -42.47 16.07 -21.21
CA VAL A 34 -42.53 17.30 -20.41
C VAL A 34 -43.50 17.08 -19.25
N THR A 35 -43.15 17.57 -18.05
CA THR A 35 -43.96 18.34 -17.05
C THR A 35 -43.35 18.21 -15.62
N PRO A 36 -43.70 19.04 -14.61
CA PRO A 36 -43.04 20.32 -14.38
C PRO A 36 -42.60 20.55 -12.90
N HIS A 37 -41.85 21.65 -12.68
CA HIS A 37 -41.55 22.27 -11.38
C HIS A 37 -40.73 21.47 -10.35
N SER A 38 -39.42 21.77 -10.29
CA SER A 38 -38.73 22.00 -9.02
C SER A 38 -37.54 22.93 -9.26
N SER A 39 -37.62 24.15 -8.75
CA SER A 39 -36.53 25.13 -8.78
C SER A 39 -35.43 24.72 -7.80
N ALA A 40 -34.39 24.05 -8.31
CA ALA A 40 -33.13 23.88 -7.59
C ALA A 40 -32.17 25.03 -7.96
N PRO A 41 -31.56 25.73 -6.98
CA PRO A 41 -30.54 26.73 -7.25
C PRO A 41 -29.19 26.06 -7.59
N PRO A 42 -28.26 26.78 -8.25
CA PRO A 42 -27.06 26.19 -8.84
C PRO A 42 -26.08 25.70 -7.79
N LEU A 43 -25.40 24.59 -8.11
CA LEU A 43 -24.39 23.94 -7.28
C LEU A 43 -23.20 24.89 -7.07
N SER A 44 -23.21 25.54 -5.92
CA SER A 44 -22.08 26.31 -5.38
C SER A 44 -21.65 25.62 -4.09
N THR A 45 -20.34 25.52 -3.90
CA THR A 45 -19.60 24.84 -2.84
C THR A 45 -19.99 25.27 -1.41
N VAL A 46 -21.17 24.85 -0.94
CA VAL A 46 -21.59 24.97 0.46
C VAL A 46 -21.68 23.55 1.00
N VAL A 47 -20.70 23.18 1.82
CA VAL A 47 -20.77 21.93 2.59
C VAL A 47 -21.94 22.06 3.55
N GLN A 48 -22.89 21.13 3.48
CA GLN A 48 -24.01 21.15 4.41
C GLN A 48 -23.50 20.94 5.84
N PRO A 49 -24.08 21.59 6.86
CA PRO A 49 -23.62 21.49 8.26
C PRO A 49 -23.52 20.04 8.76
N GLU A 50 -24.42 19.16 8.33
CA GLU A 50 -24.42 17.74 8.67
C GLU A 50 -23.22 16.98 8.10
N ASP A 51 -22.74 17.34 6.90
CA ASP A 51 -21.58 16.71 6.28
C ASP A 51 -20.30 17.10 7.00
N GLU A 52 -20.20 18.36 7.44
CA GLU A 52 -19.06 18.84 8.22
C GLU A 52 -18.94 18.09 9.55
N ILE A 53 -20.06 17.92 10.27
CA ILE A 53 -20.10 17.17 11.53
C ILE A 53 -19.61 15.72 11.32
N ARG A 54 -20.11 15.03 10.31
CA ARG A 54 -19.69 13.65 9.98
C ARG A 54 -18.20 13.55 9.70
N LEU A 55 -17.66 14.56 9.04
CA LEU A 55 -16.28 14.56 8.60
C LEU A 55 -15.31 14.87 9.75
N VAL A 56 -15.69 15.78 10.66
CA VAL A 56 -14.99 15.99 11.92
C VAL A 56 -15.00 14.71 12.76
N GLU A 57 -16.15 14.05 12.86
CA GLU A 57 -16.27 12.78 13.59
C GLU A 57 -15.40 11.68 12.97
N PHE A 58 -15.43 11.52 11.65
CA PHE A 58 -14.58 10.58 10.92
C PHE A 58 -13.09 10.83 11.19
N LEU A 59 -12.62 12.08 11.05
CA LEU A 59 -11.22 12.43 11.32
C LEU A 59 -10.83 12.27 12.80
N LYS A 60 -11.78 12.47 13.72
CA LYS A 60 -11.55 12.25 15.14
C LYS A 60 -11.33 10.76 15.44
N VAL A 61 -12.09 9.88 14.80
CA VAL A 61 -12.02 8.43 15.01
C VAL A 61 -10.84 7.80 14.26
N HIS A 62 -10.62 8.19 13.00
CA HIS A 62 -9.68 7.53 12.09
C HIS A 62 -8.41 8.33 11.79
N GLY A 63 -8.29 9.55 12.33
CA GLY A 63 -7.16 10.42 12.06
C GLY A 63 -5.81 9.78 12.38
N PHE A 64 -4.78 10.17 11.62
CA PHE A 64 -3.45 9.57 11.71
C PHE A 64 -2.77 9.85 13.06
N ARG A 65 -2.39 8.80 13.78
CA ARG A 65 -1.81 8.86 15.14
C ARG A 65 -0.36 8.37 15.12
N TRP A 66 0.47 8.91 16.01
CA TRP A 66 1.91 8.62 16.02
C TRP A 66 2.25 7.14 16.22
N TYR A 67 1.44 6.39 16.98
CA TYR A 67 1.68 4.96 17.19
C TYR A 67 1.41 4.14 15.92
N GLN A 68 0.63 4.64 14.95
CA GLN A 68 0.44 3.92 13.68
C GLN A 68 1.78 3.82 12.94
N VAL A 69 2.61 4.87 12.98
CA VAL A 69 3.99 4.82 12.45
C VAL A 69 4.79 3.70 13.14
N VAL A 70 4.69 3.59 14.46
CA VAL A 70 5.39 2.55 15.22
C VAL A 70 4.89 1.15 14.83
N ILE A 71 3.57 0.96 14.68
CA ILE A 71 2.97 -0.30 14.24
C ILE A 71 3.44 -0.65 12.82
N PHE A 72 3.45 0.30 11.88
CA PHE A 72 3.96 0.06 10.54
C PHE A 72 5.44 -0.31 10.54
N LEU A 73 6.27 0.36 11.35
CA LEU A 73 7.69 0.02 11.49
C LEU A 73 7.89 -1.39 12.03
N ILE A 74 7.15 -1.76 13.09
CA ILE A 74 7.19 -3.13 13.64
C ILE A 74 6.74 -4.13 12.56
N SER A 75 5.68 -3.84 11.81
CA SER A 75 5.18 -4.69 10.72
C SER A 75 6.24 -4.91 9.64
N ILE A 76 6.95 -3.85 9.22
CA ILE A 76 8.04 -3.93 8.24
C ILE A 76 9.20 -4.76 8.79
N ILE A 77 9.62 -4.53 10.03
CA ILE A 77 10.72 -5.29 10.66
C ILE A 77 10.36 -6.78 10.76
N SER A 78 9.16 -7.10 11.24
CA SER A 78 8.69 -8.49 11.35
C SER A 78 8.60 -9.17 9.99
N TYR A 79 8.17 -8.45 8.95
CA TYR A 79 8.16 -8.97 7.58
C TYR A 79 9.56 -9.27 7.05
N LEU A 80 10.53 -8.37 7.27
CA LEU A 80 11.92 -8.62 6.87
C LEU A 80 12.54 -9.79 7.65
N ALA A 81 12.17 -9.95 8.93
CA ALA A 81 12.61 -11.06 9.74
C ALA A 81 12.06 -12.41 9.24
N ASP A 82 10.80 -12.44 8.80
CA ASP A 82 10.14 -13.62 8.19
C ASP A 82 10.94 -14.09 6.96
N ILE A 83 11.11 -13.21 5.97
CA ILE A 83 11.90 -13.47 4.75
C ILE A 83 13.32 -13.95 5.09
N ALA A 84 13.99 -13.27 6.02
CA ALA A 84 15.36 -13.64 6.40
C ALA A 84 15.42 -15.02 7.06
N SER A 85 14.43 -15.36 7.88
CA SER A 85 14.34 -16.66 8.55
C SER A 85 14.09 -17.80 7.57
N ASP A 86 13.19 -17.60 6.60
CA ASP A 86 12.94 -18.59 5.54
C ASP A 86 14.14 -18.75 4.61
N ALA A 87 14.82 -17.64 4.26
CA ALA A 87 16.03 -17.69 3.45
C ALA A 87 17.16 -18.46 4.14
N TYR A 88 17.29 -18.25 5.45
CA TYR A 88 18.24 -18.98 6.28
C TYR A 88 17.94 -20.48 6.34
N LEU A 89 16.67 -20.88 6.42
CA LEU A 89 16.26 -22.29 6.37
C LEU A 89 16.59 -22.92 5.02
N VAL A 90 16.26 -22.26 3.91
CA VAL A 90 16.61 -22.73 2.54
C VAL A 90 18.12 -22.95 2.42
N TYR A 91 18.91 -21.98 2.86
CA TYR A 91 20.38 -22.04 2.84
C TYR A 91 20.92 -23.20 3.70
N THR A 92 20.38 -23.35 4.91
CA THR A 92 20.81 -24.39 5.84
C THR A 92 20.56 -25.79 5.27
N TYR A 93 19.36 -26.05 4.73
CA TYR A 93 19.05 -27.34 4.10
C TYR A 93 19.86 -27.58 2.83
N TYR A 94 20.17 -26.53 2.06
CA TYR A 94 21.00 -26.65 0.88
C TYR A 94 22.42 -27.13 1.22
N ILE A 95 23.05 -26.54 2.25
CA ILE A 95 24.39 -26.92 2.71
C ILE A 95 24.40 -28.31 3.38
N GLN A 96 23.28 -28.75 3.96
CA GLN A 96 23.14 -30.08 4.55
C GLN A 96 22.92 -31.19 3.51
N GLU A 97 22.85 -30.83 2.22
CA GLU A 97 22.50 -31.71 1.08
C GLU A 97 21.07 -32.27 1.15
N ASP A 98 20.24 -31.70 2.02
CA ASP A 98 18.82 -32.03 2.18
C ASP A 98 17.97 -31.24 1.16
N TYR A 99 18.27 -31.48 -0.13
CA TYR A 99 17.68 -30.73 -1.24
C TYR A 99 16.16 -30.81 -1.31
N TYR A 100 15.56 -31.90 -0.82
CA TYR A 100 14.10 -32.06 -0.75
C TYR A 100 13.47 -31.00 0.17
N TRP A 101 13.97 -30.88 1.41
CA TRP A 101 13.47 -29.92 2.39
C TRP A 101 13.81 -28.48 1.98
N SER A 102 15.01 -28.26 1.42
CA SER A 102 15.40 -26.95 0.87
C SER A 102 14.45 -26.51 -0.25
N SER A 103 14.14 -27.40 -1.21
CA SER A 103 13.26 -27.08 -2.34
C SER A 103 11.83 -26.81 -1.90
N LEU A 104 11.30 -27.58 -0.94
CA LEU A 104 9.94 -27.39 -0.44
C LEU A 104 9.81 -26.05 0.32
N THR A 105 10.79 -25.73 1.17
CA THR A 105 10.91 -24.44 1.88
C THR A 105 10.99 -23.28 0.88
N MET A 106 11.77 -23.43 -0.20
CA MET A 106 11.89 -22.43 -1.26
C MET A 106 10.58 -22.22 -2.02
N ILE A 107 9.79 -23.27 -2.27
CA ILE A 107 8.49 -23.16 -2.93
C ILE A 107 7.50 -22.37 -2.06
N PHE A 108 7.45 -22.67 -0.76
CA PHE A 108 6.59 -21.94 0.18
C PHE A 108 7.01 -20.49 0.39
N MET A 109 8.28 -20.15 0.19
CA MET A 109 8.72 -18.75 0.13
C MET A 109 8.32 -18.06 -1.17
N VAL A 110 8.63 -18.67 -2.33
CA VAL A 110 8.53 -17.97 -3.63
C VAL A 110 7.09 -17.84 -4.13
N VAL A 111 6.27 -18.88 -3.96
CA VAL A 111 4.90 -18.88 -4.52
C VAL A 111 4.02 -17.80 -3.88
N PRO A 112 3.94 -17.70 -2.54
CA PRO A 112 3.21 -16.64 -1.84
C PRO A 112 3.71 -15.24 -2.21
N ALA A 113 5.02 -15.05 -2.24
CA ALA A 113 5.64 -13.79 -2.61
C ALA A 113 5.25 -13.33 -4.05
N LEU A 114 5.14 -14.27 -5.00
CA LEU A 114 4.64 -13.99 -6.35
C LEU A 114 3.15 -13.68 -6.39
N LEU A 115 2.32 -14.40 -5.64
CA LEU A 115 0.88 -14.13 -5.54
C LEU A 115 0.63 -12.74 -4.97
N MET A 116 1.32 -12.38 -3.89
CA MET A 116 1.27 -11.10 -3.22
C MET A 116 1.63 -9.94 -4.15
N SER A 117 2.75 -10.09 -4.86
CA SER A 117 3.21 -9.10 -5.83
C SER A 117 2.21 -8.93 -6.98
N SER A 118 1.59 -10.03 -7.42
CA SER A 118 0.58 -10.02 -8.49
C SER A 118 -0.70 -9.31 -8.07
N PHE A 119 -1.26 -9.64 -6.91
CA PHE A 119 -2.48 -8.99 -6.40
C PHE A 119 -2.25 -7.50 -6.10
N SER A 120 -1.14 -7.17 -5.42
CA SER A 120 -0.83 -5.78 -5.12
C SER A 120 -0.65 -4.93 -6.38
N LEU A 121 0.00 -5.46 -7.42
CA LEU A 121 0.16 -4.78 -8.69
C LEU A 121 -1.19 -4.62 -9.41
N ALA A 122 -2.05 -5.64 -9.36
CA ALA A 122 -3.38 -5.59 -9.97
C ALA A 122 -4.25 -4.48 -9.35
N TRP A 123 -4.26 -4.36 -8.02
CA TRP A 123 -4.98 -3.26 -7.35
C TRP A 123 -4.42 -1.90 -7.73
N TYR A 124 -3.09 -1.72 -7.73
CA TYR A 124 -2.52 -0.44 -8.16
C TYR A 124 -2.85 -0.07 -9.60
N PHE A 125 -2.96 -1.05 -10.49
CA PHE A 125 -3.38 -0.79 -11.86
C PHE A 125 -4.86 -0.39 -11.94
N ILE A 126 -5.71 -0.97 -11.10
CA ILE A 126 -7.13 -0.59 -10.97
C ILE A 126 -7.22 0.84 -10.41
N ASP A 127 -6.50 1.15 -9.34
CA ASP A 127 -6.49 2.48 -8.70
C ASP A 127 -5.99 3.56 -9.66
N TYR A 128 -4.98 3.24 -10.48
CA TYR A 128 -4.50 4.12 -11.54
C TYR A 128 -5.56 4.39 -12.61
N LYS A 129 -6.30 3.36 -13.05
CA LYS A 129 -7.36 3.50 -14.06
C LYS A 129 -8.54 4.33 -13.56
N VAL A 130 -8.92 4.15 -12.30
CA VAL A 130 -10.06 4.83 -11.67
C VAL A 130 -9.67 6.20 -11.10
N ARG A 131 -8.37 6.56 -11.12
CA ARG A 131 -7.82 7.82 -10.60
C ARG A 131 -8.19 8.05 -9.13
N VAL A 132 -8.11 6.98 -8.32
CA VAL A 132 -8.34 7.02 -6.87
C VAL A 132 -7.23 7.82 -6.18
N ASP A 133 -5.99 7.58 -6.59
CA ASP A 133 -4.80 8.22 -6.04
C ASP A 133 -4.51 9.59 -6.68
N PRO A 134 -3.89 10.53 -5.93
CA PRO A 134 -3.26 11.70 -6.50
C PRO A 134 -2.24 11.33 -7.59
N PRO A 135 -2.04 12.16 -8.64
CA PRO A 135 -1.09 11.85 -9.70
C PRO A 135 0.33 11.70 -9.15
N ARG A 136 0.94 10.53 -9.39
CA ARG A 136 2.30 10.20 -8.94
C ARG A 136 3.33 10.40 -10.06
N SER A 137 4.55 10.80 -9.67
CA SER A 137 5.67 10.91 -10.61
C SER A 137 6.03 9.56 -11.24
N TYR A 138 6.54 9.57 -12.47
CA TYR A 138 7.08 8.38 -13.14
C TYR A 138 8.14 7.66 -12.27
N ARG A 139 8.98 8.41 -11.54
CA ARG A 139 9.98 7.83 -10.63
C ARG A 139 9.34 7.02 -9.51
N ALA A 140 8.22 7.48 -8.95
CA ALA A 140 7.50 6.77 -7.90
C ALA A 140 6.90 5.46 -8.45
N TRP A 141 6.41 5.47 -9.69
CA TRP A 141 5.99 4.26 -10.39
C TRP A 141 7.14 3.29 -10.66
N THR A 142 8.32 3.79 -11.06
CA THR A 142 9.51 2.95 -11.24
C THR A 142 9.93 2.28 -9.93
N PHE A 143 10.00 3.03 -8.82
CA PHE A 143 10.30 2.44 -7.52
C PHE A 143 9.24 1.43 -7.10
N ARG A 144 7.95 1.73 -7.25
CA ARG A 144 6.86 0.80 -6.94
C ARG A 144 7.02 -0.51 -7.72
N LEU A 145 7.24 -0.45 -9.03
CA LEU A 145 7.48 -1.62 -9.88
C LEU A 145 8.74 -2.39 -9.46
N LEU A 146 9.82 -1.69 -9.13
CA LEU A 146 11.06 -2.30 -8.64
C LEU A 146 10.82 -3.08 -7.35
N PHE A 147 10.21 -2.45 -6.34
CA PHE A 147 9.93 -3.11 -5.06
C PHE A 147 8.93 -4.26 -5.20
N HIS A 148 7.95 -4.17 -6.11
CA HIS A 148 7.08 -5.31 -6.45
C HIS A 148 7.83 -6.44 -7.15
N GLY A 149 8.77 -6.11 -8.05
CA GLY A 149 9.65 -7.09 -8.69
C GLY A 149 10.60 -7.77 -7.71
N LEU A 150 11.00 -7.07 -6.65
CA LEU A 150 11.77 -7.62 -5.52
C LEU A 150 10.89 -8.31 -4.47
N GLN A 151 9.59 -8.50 -4.76
CA GLN A 151 8.61 -9.13 -3.87
C GLN A 151 8.31 -8.38 -2.57
N LEU A 152 8.75 -7.12 -2.45
CA LEU A 152 8.58 -6.25 -1.28
C LEU A 152 7.28 -5.42 -1.36
N ALA A 153 6.20 -5.98 -1.90
CA ALA A 153 4.93 -5.27 -2.07
C ALA A 153 4.36 -4.69 -0.76
N PRO A 154 4.39 -5.40 0.39
CA PRO A 154 3.90 -4.85 1.67
C PRO A 154 4.64 -3.59 2.13
N LEU A 155 5.94 -3.45 1.82
CA LEU A 155 6.72 -2.26 2.18
C LEU A 155 6.24 -1.02 1.45
N VAL A 156 5.91 -1.16 0.17
CA VAL A 156 5.40 -0.04 -0.64
C VAL A 156 4.05 0.41 -0.09
N ARG A 157 3.16 -0.53 0.21
CA ARG A 157 1.83 -0.29 0.77
C ARG A 157 1.90 0.39 2.13
N ALA A 158 2.75 -0.10 3.02
CA ALA A 158 2.99 0.53 4.33
C ALA A 158 3.54 1.96 4.19
N ALA A 159 4.47 2.19 3.25
CA ALA A 159 5.00 3.52 2.98
C ALA A 159 3.92 4.47 2.45
N ASP A 160 3.03 4.00 1.58
CA ASP A 160 1.90 4.76 1.05
C ASP A 160 0.87 5.10 2.14
N ALA A 161 0.53 4.14 3.00
CA ALA A 161 -0.34 4.37 4.15
C ALA A 161 0.24 5.45 5.09
N ILE A 162 1.55 5.38 5.40
CA ILE A 162 2.23 6.41 6.21
C ILE A 162 2.21 7.76 5.49
N TYR A 163 2.49 7.79 4.19
CA TYR A 163 2.47 9.03 3.40
C TYR A 163 1.09 9.69 3.43
N TYR A 164 0.02 8.93 3.16
CA TYR A 164 -1.35 9.45 3.22
C TYR A 164 -1.77 9.86 4.62
N GLY A 165 -1.33 9.12 5.64
CA GLY A 165 -1.52 9.48 7.04
C GLY A 165 -0.89 10.83 7.39
N ILE A 166 0.36 11.07 6.98
CA ILE A 166 1.05 12.35 7.19
C ILE A 166 0.39 13.46 6.36
N ALA A 167 0.08 13.18 5.08
CA ALA A 167 -0.58 14.13 4.19
C ALA A 167 -1.94 14.59 4.73
N SER A 168 -2.71 13.71 5.37
CA SER A 168 -4.01 14.04 5.98
C SER A 168 -3.94 15.11 7.08
N ARG A 169 -2.76 15.34 7.66
CA ARG A 169 -2.54 16.25 8.79
C ARG A 169 -1.85 17.56 8.41
N GLN A 170 -1.63 17.82 7.13
CA GLN A 170 -0.97 19.05 6.71
C GLN A 170 -1.83 20.28 7.07
N PRO A 171 -1.21 21.37 7.56
CA PRO A 171 -1.94 22.58 7.90
C PRO A 171 -2.52 23.23 6.62
N GLY A 172 -3.74 23.77 6.72
CA GLY A 172 -4.40 24.48 5.62
C GLY A 172 -5.23 23.60 4.68
N LEU A 173 -5.32 22.29 4.93
CA LEU A 173 -6.24 21.40 4.23
C LEU A 173 -7.70 21.68 4.59
N SER A 174 -8.58 21.58 3.60
CA SER A 174 -10.01 21.53 3.86
C SER A 174 -10.38 20.19 4.50
N LEU A 175 -11.46 20.18 5.29
CA LEU A 175 -11.92 18.99 6.00
C LEU A 175 -12.19 17.80 5.06
N ARG A 176 -12.70 18.08 3.85
CA ARG A 176 -12.92 17.09 2.78
C ARG A 176 -11.63 16.45 2.29
N VAL A 177 -10.60 17.24 2.04
CA VAL A 177 -9.33 16.69 1.54
C VAL A 177 -8.58 15.94 2.63
N ALA A 178 -8.61 16.42 3.88
CA ALA A 178 -8.03 15.70 5.02
C ALA A 178 -8.68 14.31 5.21
N ALA A 179 -10.01 14.23 5.08
CA ALA A 179 -10.73 12.97 5.15
C ALA A 179 -10.46 12.05 3.96
N GLN A 180 -10.33 12.58 2.74
CA GLN A 180 -9.92 11.80 1.57
C GLN A 180 -8.55 11.14 1.79
N TYR A 181 -7.55 11.88 2.28
CA TYR A 181 -6.24 11.30 2.61
C TYR A 181 -6.32 10.25 3.72
N THR A 182 -7.15 10.49 4.75
CA THR A 182 -7.38 9.50 5.81
C THR A 182 -8.05 8.24 5.27
N GLN A 183 -8.96 8.36 4.32
CA GLN A 183 -9.61 7.23 3.66
C GLN A 183 -8.61 6.44 2.79
N LEU A 184 -7.76 7.12 2.02
CA LEU A 184 -6.69 6.48 1.25
C LEU A 184 -5.71 5.72 2.14
N MET A 185 -5.33 6.32 3.28
CA MET A 185 -4.51 5.64 4.30
C MET A 185 -5.18 4.34 4.77
N LEU A 186 -6.49 4.37 5.10
CA LEU A 186 -7.22 3.18 5.55
C LEU A 186 -7.32 2.11 4.46
N TYR A 187 -7.47 2.48 3.18
CA TYR A 187 -7.47 1.52 2.08
C TYR A 187 -6.11 0.85 1.91
N GLU A 188 -5.02 1.61 1.94
CA GLU A 188 -3.68 1.02 1.85
C GLU A 188 -3.34 0.13 3.05
N ASP A 189 -3.79 0.50 4.26
CA ASP A 189 -3.64 -0.34 5.46
C ASP A 189 -4.46 -1.64 5.34
N ALA A 190 -5.70 -1.55 4.86
CA ALA A 190 -6.55 -2.72 4.62
C ALA A 190 -5.99 -3.65 3.55
N ASP A 191 -5.53 -3.11 2.42
CA ASP A 191 -4.91 -3.89 1.36
C ASP A 191 -3.62 -4.54 1.86
N CYS A 192 -2.78 -3.82 2.60
CA CYS A 192 -1.58 -4.37 3.23
C CYS A 192 -1.92 -5.51 4.19
N ALA A 193 -2.95 -5.35 5.02
CA ALA A 193 -3.39 -6.39 5.95
C ALA A 193 -3.90 -7.63 5.20
N MET A 194 -4.66 -7.44 4.13
CA MET A 194 -5.19 -8.55 3.32
C MET A 194 -4.07 -9.31 2.59
N LEU A 195 -3.08 -8.60 2.04
CA LEU A 195 -1.87 -9.21 1.51
C LEU A 195 -1.21 -10.08 2.60
N ARG A 196 -0.91 -9.50 3.76
CA ARG A 196 -0.27 -10.25 4.85
C ARG A 196 -1.05 -11.48 5.30
N LEU A 197 -2.39 -11.45 5.24
CA LEU A 197 -3.20 -12.62 5.53
C LEU A 197 -3.02 -13.73 4.48
N ILE A 198 -2.98 -13.36 3.20
CA ILE A 198 -2.73 -14.33 2.11
C ILE A 198 -1.37 -14.98 2.29
N GLU A 199 -0.32 -14.20 2.52
CA GLU A 199 1.03 -14.68 2.81
C GLU A 199 1.04 -15.62 4.02
N CYS A 200 0.46 -15.22 5.15
CA CYS A 200 0.38 -16.06 6.35
C CYS A 200 -0.21 -17.46 6.08
N PHE A 201 -1.29 -17.55 5.30
CA PHE A 201 -1.92 -18.83 4.99
C PHE A 201 -1.21 -19.64 3.90
N THR A 202 -0.50 -18.98 2.99
CA THR A 202 0.13 -19.63 1.83
C THR A 202 1.61 -19.93 2.04
N GLU A 203 2.28 -19.20 2.95
CA GLU A 203 3.68 -19.33 3.35
C GLU A 203 3.79 -19.78 4.80
N SER A 204 3.51 -18.88 5.75
CA SER A 204 3.90 -19.09 7.16
C SER A 204 3.22 -20.31 7.80
N ALA A 205 1.94 -20.57 7.51
CA ALA A 205 1.20 -21.72 8.03
C ALA A 205 1.72 -23.07 7.50
N PRO A 206 1.83 -23.32 6.19
CA PRO A 206 2.41 -24.57 5.67
C PRO A 206 3.90 -24.70 6.02
N GLN A 207 4.65 -23.60 6.03
CA GLN A 207 6.06 -23.57 6.43
C GLN A 207 6.22 -23.98 7.90
N LEU A 208 5.43 -23.43 8.82
CA LEU A 208 5.45 -23.82 10.23
C LEU A 208 5.12 -25.30 10.40
N LEU A 209 4.11 -25.80 9.70
CA LEU A 209 3.74 -27.21 9.72
C LEU A 209 4.87 -28.10 9.20
N LEU A 210 5.54 -27.66 8.12
CA LEU A 210 6.69 -28.33 7.54
C LEU A 210 7.86 -28.39 8.53
N GLN A 211 8.23 -27.26 9.15
CA GLN A 211 9.32 -27.20 10.12
C GLN A 211 9.02 -28.06 11.34
N LEU A 212 7.78 -28.02 11.85
CA LEU A 212 7.33 -28.87 12.95
C LEU A 212 7.44 -30.35 12.58
N TYR A 213 7.03 -30.73 11.37
CA TYR A 213 7.15 -32.10 10.87
C TYR A 213 8.61 -32.57 10.82
N ILE A 214 9.52 -31.75 10.30
CA ILE A 214 10.96 -32.08 10.22
C ILE A 214 11.52 -32.29 11.63
N ILE A 215 11.23 -31.38 12.58
CA ILE A 215 11.69 -31.48 13.97
C ILE A 215 11.20 -32.78 14.63
N LEU A 216 9.96 -33.21 14.36
CA LEU A 216 9.38 -34.41 14.97
C LEU A 216 9.82 -35.73 14.32
N THR A 217 10.23 -35.70 13.05
CA THR A 217 10.52 -36.92 12.28
C THR A 217 12.02 -37.18 12.09
N GLN A 218 12.85 -36.15 12.15
CA GLN A 218 14.30 -36.30 12.02
C GLN A 218 14.92 -36.58 13.39
N PRO A 219 15.69 -37.67 13.58
CA PRO A 219 16.53 -37.83 14.76
C PRO A 219 17.56 -36.69 14.76
N TYR A 220 17.70 -36.00 15.90
CA TYR A 220 18.57 -34.81 16.05
C TYR A 220 19.92 -35.07 15.34
N PRO A 221 20.22 -34.42 14.21
CA PRO A 221 21.47 -34.68 13.53
C PRO A 221 22.59 -34.19 14.46
N ALA A 222 23.54 -35.08 14.76
CA ALA A 222 24.81 -34.64 15.34
C ALA A 222 25.34 -33.51 14.44
N PRO A 223 25.73 -32.34 14.98
CA PRO A 223 26.16 -31.22 14.16
C PRO A 223 27.33 -31.66 13.27
N LYS A 224 27.08 -31.76 11.96
CA LYS A 224 28.09 -32.08 10.93
C LYS A 224 29.20 -31.02 10.84
N PHE A 225 29.11 -29.93 11.61
CA PHE A 225 30.17 -28.94 11.76
C PHE A 225 31.50 -29.52 12.25
N GLN A 226 31.53 -30.70 12.88
CA GLN A 226 32.78 -31.35 13.27
C GLN A 226 33.48 -32.14 12.14
N SER A 227 32.80 -32.55 11.07
CA SER A 227 33.45 -33.32 9.99
C SER A 227 34.10 -32.45 8.91
N MET A 228 33.76 -31.16 8.83
CA MET A 228 34.33 -30.23 7.85
C MET A 228 35.69 -29.63 8.29
N PHE A 229 36.04 -29.69 9.58
CA PHE A 229 37.32 -29.22 10.11
C PHE A 229 38.32 -30.36 10.42
N LEU A 230 37.99 -31.61 10.08
CA LEU A 230 38.80 -32.79 10.36
C LEU A 230 39.22 -33.60 9.11
N SER A 231 39.08 -33.05 7.89
CA SER A 231 39.63 -33.66 6.66
C SER A 231 40.70 -32.80 6.02
#